data_AF-A0A952U5T0-F1
#
_entry.id   AF-A0A952U5T0-F1
#
_cell.length_a   1.000
_cell.length_b   1.000
_cell.length_c   1.000
_cell.angle_alpha   90.00
_cell.angle_beta   90.00
_cell.angle_gamma   90.00
#
_symmetry.space_group_name_H-M   'P 1'
#
loop_
_entity.id
_entity.type
_entity.pdbx_description
1 polymer ?
#
loop_
_entity_poly.entity_id
_entity_poly.type
_entity_poly.pdbx_seq_one_letter_code
_entity_poly.pdbx_strand_id
1 'polypeptide(L)'
;MTSKLFFLDARRRPKFRPPLPYPETITPFEKMSVAALESLVAGSEPAKSDFMLRADFGANATAVQNDLTILIQDMFPLYRYADERAKYYQNEYYKFQWILLIGSLVTSIIGAMTIALSNAQSKDLGNLTDAQWLGIGSVMAGAVISIFTGRDRRRNSQSRWYLWRRVSEELRRVYFMYLAHVSPFDGEDCRDILQAKLLDMRQSADKIEHNSPMDTSSTAADQSASMATAKPGGQSFQWLHTKEELQRLLSLYVERRLKRQKDWYGERIIEYEHNSSWVFDASLYLAVGTSVFAFINTLMGVTPLLSVIITLMPVVAAYIASFERIYGWERQATLYFSARQRLEKHELTIQQRINDIKQGDWEVLRAVVRDVEDTFDDEVTQWGSKVDQTSRTPISSQEIILDELKKLNLPPEQKKQIESILGSEQQPSAPTTDENKTADENKQP
;
A
#
# COMPACT_ATOMS: atom_id res chain seq x y z
N MET A 1 16.16 1.73 -21.78
CA MET A 1 14.95 1.02 -21.30
C MET A 1 13.78 1.97 -21.40
N THR A 2 12.74 1.66 -22.17
CA THR A 2 11.52 2.49 -22.22
C THR A 2 10.68 2.21 -20.98
N SER A 3 10.80 3.04 -19.94
CA SER A 3 9.91 3.01 -18.79
C SER A 3 8.48 3.26 -19.28
N LYS A 4 7.63 2.23 -19.22
CA LYS A 4 6.21 2.42 -19.48
C LYS A 4 5.60 3.18 -18.30
N LEU A 5 4.86 4.25 -18.58
CA LEU A 5 4.08 4.96 -17.57
C LEU A 5 3.19 3.97 -16.82
N PHE A 6 3.14 4.12 -15.49
CA PHE A 6 2.46 3.19 -14.59
C PHE A 6 1.02 2.84 -15.04
N PHE A 7 0.26 3.85 -15.50
CA PHE A 7 -1.14 3.71 -15.90
C PHE A 7 -1.34 3.06 -17.28
N LEU A 8 -0.31 3.11 -18.14
CA LEU A 8 -0.34 2.49 -19.46
C LEU A 8 0.01 1.00 -19.39
N ASP A 9 0.66 0.55 -18.31
CA ASP A 9 0.91 -0.86 -18.10
C ASP A 9 -0.34 -1.59 -17.58
N ALA A 10 -1.00 -2.33 -18.47
CA ALA A 10 -2.16 -3.15 -18.14
C ALA A 10 -1.90 -4.15 -17.01
N ARG A 11 -0.64 -4.52 -16.74
CA ARG A 11 -0.29 -5.43 -15.63
C ARG A 11 -0.44 -4.78 -14.26
N ARG A 12 -0.40 -3.44 -14.21
CA ARG A 12 -0.41 -2.62 -12.99
C ARG A 12 -1.76 -1.95 -12.71
N ARG A 13 -2.68 -2.00 -13.68
CA ARG A 13 -4.05 -1.54 -13.47
C ARG A 13 -4.76 -2.42 -12.43
N PRO A 14 -5.70 -1.84 -11.65
CA PRO A 14 -6.52 -2.63 -10.75
C PRO A 14 -7.23 -3.73 -11.55
N LYS A 15 -7.04 -4.97 -11.11
CA LYS A 15 -7.72 -6.12 -11.69
C LYS A 15 -9.09 -6.20 -11.03
N PHE A 16 -10.15 -6.15 -11.84
CA PHE A 16 -11.52 -6.41 -11.37
C PHE A 16 -11.75 -7.92 -11.19
N ARG A 17 -10.90 -8.56 -10.38
CA ARG A 17 -11.08 -9.96 -10.00
C ARG A 17 -11.94 -9.98 -8.72
N PRO A 18 -12.93 -10.88 -8.62
CA PRO A 18 -13.56 -11.12 -7.34
C PRO A 18 -12.50 -11.54 -6.32
N PRO A 19 -12.71 -11.27 -5.02
CA PRO A 19 -11.87 -11.86 -3.98
C PRO A 19 -11.78 -13.36 -4.26
N LEU A 20 -10.57 -13.90 -4.20
CA LEU A 20 -10.44 -15.36 -4.13
C LEU A 20 -11.27 -15.78 -2.91
N PRO A 21 -12.18 -16.77 -3.05
CA PRO A 21 -12.96 -17.23 -1.92
C PRO A 21 -11.99 -17.55 -0.79
N TYR A 22 -12.31 -17.05 0.41
CA TYR A 22 -11.61 -17.45 1.62
C TYR A 22 -11.61 -18.98 1.62
N PRO A 23 -10.48 -19.66 1.83
CA PRO A 23 -10.55 -21.06 2.20
C PRO A 23 -11.26 -21.09 3.57
N GLU A 24 -12.60 -21.16 3.57
CA GLU A 24 -13.50 -21.10 4.76
C GLU A 24 -13.19 -22.18 5.78
N THR A 25 -12.32 -23.10 5.40
CA THR A 25 -11.60 -23.95 6.32
C THR A 25 -10.13 -23.68 6.09
N ILE A 26 -9.37 -23.42 7.17
CA ILE A 26 -7.92 -23.57 7.19
C ILE A 26 -7.60 -25.08 7.10
N THR A 27 -8.12 -25.75 6.06
CA THR A 27 -7.66 -27.05 5.58
C THR A 27 -6.77 -26.98 4.32
N PRO A 28 -6.21 -25.83 3.85
CA PRO A 28 -5.12 -25.88 2.88
C PRO A 28 -3.90 -26.62 3.45
N PHE A 29 -3.72 -26.59 4.79
CA PHE A 29 -2.64 -27.30 5.48
C PHE A 29 -2.70 -28.83 5.26
N GLU A 30 -3.89 -29.41 5.08
CA GLU A 30 -4.04 -30.85 4.78
C GLU A 30 -4.09 -31.15 3.28
N LYS A 31 -4.53 -30.19 2.45
CA LYS A 31 -4.79 -30.43 1.02
C LYS A 31 -3.73 -29.90 0.06
N MET A 32 -2.77 -29.11 0.52
CA MET A 32 -1.52 -28.95 -0.21
C MET A 32 -0.77 -30.27 -0.03
N SER A 33 -1.11 -31.25 -0.87
CA SER A 33 -0.60 -32.61 -0.74
C SER A 33 0.92 -32.54 -0.64
N VAL A 34 1.49 -33.46 0.13
CA VAL A 34 2.94 -33.63 0.20
C VAL A 34 3.51 -33.69 -1.23
N ALA A 35 2.79 -34.25 -2.22
CA ALA A 35 3.14 -34.21 -3.64
C ALA A 35 3.21 -32.80 -4.28
N ALA A 36 2.37 -31.83 -3.88
CA ALA A 36 2.46 -30.44 -4.33
C ALA A 36 3.67 -29.72 -3.73
N LEU A 37 3.99 -30.01 -2.47
CA LEU A 37 5.21 -29.53 -1.80
C LEU A 37 6.46 -30.21 -2.36
N GLU A 38 6.40 -31.51 -2.59
CA GLU A 38 7.45 -32.32 -3.21
C GLU A 38 7.67 -31.90 -4.66
N SER A 39 6.64 -31.56 -5.45
CA SER A 39 6.82 -31.05 -6.83
C SER A 39 7.36 -29.62 -6.88
N LEU A 40 7.04 -28.78 -5.88
CA LEU A 40 7.68 -27.48 -5.66
C LEU A 40 9.19 -27.66 -5.39
N VAL A 41 9.54 -28.64 -4.55
CA VAL A 41 10.92 -29.05 -4.25
C VAL A 41 11.58 -29.78 -5.44
N ALA A 42 10.84 -30.59 -6.20
CA ALA A 42 11.33 -31.53 -7.21
C ALA A 42 11.33 -30.99 -8.65
N GLY A 43 11.20 -29.68 -8.85
CA GLY A 43 11.68 -29.06 -10.09
C GLY A 43 10.66 -28.76 -11.19
N SER A 44 9.35 -28.98 -11.03
CA SER A 44 8.37 -28.55 -12.06
C SER A 44 8.12 -27.04 -12.01
N GLU A 45 7.66 -26.46 -13.13
CA GLU A 45 7.89 -25.07 -13.58
C GLU A 45 7.71 -23.92 -12.55
N PRO A 46 8.52 -22.85 -12.66
CA PRO A 46 8.63 -21.80 -11.65
C PRO A 46 7.46 -20.80 -11.69
N ALA A 47 6.66 -20.77 -10.63
CA ALA A 47 5.95 -19.55 -10.27
C ALA A 47 6.98 -18.53 -9.74
N LYS A 48 6.93 -17.27 -10.21
CA LYS A 48 7.84 -16.17 -9.78
C LYS A 48 7.89 -15.91 -8.26
N SER A 49 6.98 -16.51 -7.49
CA SER A 49 6.92 -16.44 -6.02
C SER A 49 7.86 -17.41 -5.30
N ASP A 50 8.54 -18.32 -6.00
CA ASP A 50 9.32 -19.42 -5.41
C ASP A 50 10.73 -19.00 -4.94
N PHE A 51 10.85 -17.75 -4.49
CA PHE A 51 12.09 -17.09 -4.09
C PHE A 51 12.82 -17.76 -2.93
N MET A 52 12.06 -18.40 -2.03
CA MET A 52 12.57 -18.94 -0.77
C MET A 52 12.88 -20.45 -0.83
N LEU A 53 12.63 -21.15 -1.94
CA LEU A 53 12.49 -22.62 -1.90
C LEU A 53 13.60 -23.43 -2.59
N ARG A 54 14.47 -22.82 -3.40
CA ARG A 54 15.44 -23.57 -4.21
C ARG A 54 16.87 -23.08 -4.01
N ALA A 55 17.48 -23.50 -2.92
CA ALA A 55 18.91 -23.78 -2.93
C ALA A 55 19.11 -25.28 -2.79
N ASP A 56 19.74 -25.87 -3.79
CA ASP A 56 20.18 -27.25 -3.73
C ASP A 56 21.41 -27.33 -2.83
N PHE A 57 21.26 -27.39 -1.50
CA PHE A 57 22.40 -27.45 -0.57
C PHE A 57 23.25 -28.74 -0.69
N GLY A 58 22.91 -29.65 -1.62
CA GLY A 58 23.51 -30.97 -1.75
C GLY A 58 22.98 -31.95 -0.69
N ALA A 59 23.16 -33.24 -0.94
CA ALA A 59 22.62 -34.31 -0.08
C ALA A 59 23.19 -34.32 1.36
N ASN A 60 24.30 -33.61 1.61
CA ASN A 60 25.01 -33.64 2.88
C ASN A 60 24.57 -32.54 3.87
N ALA A 61 23.77 -31.57 3.42
CA ALA A 61 23.36 -30.41 4.23
C ALA A 61 22.09 -30.68 5.07
N THR A 62 22.16 -31.71 5.92
CA THR A 62 20.99 -32.21 6.66
C THR A 62 20.38 -31.18 7.61
N ALA A 63 21.21 -30.36 8.29
CA ALA A 63 20.72 -29.33 9.21
C ALA A 63 19.88 -28.27 8.49
N VAL A 64 20.42 -27.65 7.44
CA VAL A 64 19.71 -26.63 6.65
C VAL A 64 18.44 -27.19 6.00
N GLN A 65 18.48 -28.44 5.52
CA GLN A 65 17.31 -29.11 4.96
C GLN A 65 16.22 -29.32 6.01
N ASN A 66 16.59 -29.68 7.25
CA ASN A 66 15.63 -29.79 8.35
C ASN A 66 14.97 -28.44 8.64
N ASP A 67 15.76 -27.37 8.74
CA ASP A 67 15.24 -26.02 9.00
C ASP A 67 14.31 -25.54 7.88
N LEU A 68 14.70 -25.77 6.62
CA LEU A 68 13.86 -25.46 5.47
C LEU A 68 12.55 -26.25 5.49
N THR A 69 12.61 -27.54 5.84
CA THR A 69 11.41 -28.38 5.95
C THR A 69 10.45 -27.83 6.99
N ILE A 70 10.96 -27.41 8.16
CA ILE A 70 10.16 -26.77 9.22
C ILE A 70 9.54 -25.46 8.71
N LEU A 71 10.32 -24.59 8.06
CA LEU A 71 9.82 -23.32 7.53
C LEU A 71 8.74 -23.53 6.45
N ILE A 72 8.94 -24.50 5.55
CA ILE A 72 7.99 -24.87 4.50
C ILE A 72 6.68 -25.36 5.10
N GLN A 73 6.75 -26.19 6.13
CA GLN A 73 5.58 -26.78 6.76
C GLN A 73 4.82 -25.74 7.60
N ASP A 74 5.53 -24.99 8.45
CA ASP A 74 4.89 -24.20 9.50
C ASP A 74 4.67 -22.73 9.07
N MET A 75 5.63 -22.11 8.40
CA MET A 75 5.62 -20.66 8.10
C MET A 75 5.06 -20.32 6.72
N PHE A 76 5.42 -21.07 5.67
CA PHE A 76 5.08 -20.72 4.28
C PHE A 76 3.59 -20.56 4.00
N PRO A 77 2.70 -21.41 4.52
CA PRO A 77 1.27 -21.24 4.29
C PRO A 77 0.77 -19.89 4.83
N LEU A 78 1.26 -19.48 6.01
CA LEU A 78 0.93 -18.18 6.59
C LEU A 78 1.51 -17.02 5.77
N TYR A 79 2.75 -17.15 5.28
CA TYR A 79 3.37 -16.15 4.39
C TYR A 79 2.58 -15.97 3.10
N ARG A 80 2.21 -17.07 2.42
CA ARG A 80 1.43 -17.03 1.19
C ARG A 80 0.08 -16.37 1.43
N TYR A 81 -0.59 -16.73 2.52
CA TYR A 81 -1.85 -16.11 2.90
C TYR A 81 -1.69 -14.60 3.10
N ALA A 82 -0.70 -14.17 3.87
CA ALA A 82 -0.44 -12.75 4.11
C ALA A 82 -0.09 -11.97 2.83
N ASP A 83 0.73 -12.54 1.94
CA ASP A 83 1.12 -11.93 0.66
C ASP A 83 -0.07 -11.83 -0.31
N GLU A 84 -0.90 -12.86 -0.40
CA GLU A 84 -2.13 -12.85 -1.22
C GLU A 84 -3.13 -11.81 -0.70
N ARG A 85 -3.28 -11.69 0.63
CA ARG A 85 -4.11 -10.65 1.25
C ARG A 85 -3.57 -9.25 1.03
N ALA A 86 -2.27 -9.04 1.17
CA ALA A 86 -1.64 -7.77 0.88
C ALA A 86 -1.92 -7.34 -0.57
N LYS A 87 -1.77 -8.25 -1.54
CA LYS A 87 -2.10 -7.98 -2.97
C LYS A 87 -3.58 -7.71 -3.19
N TYR A 88 -4.45 -8.46 -2.52
CA TYR A 88 -5.89 -8.27 -2.62
C TYR A 88 -6.29 -6.87 -2.15
N TYR A 89 -5.89 -6.47 -0.94
CA TYR A 89 -6.24 -5.16 -0.38
C TYR A 89 -5.56 -4.01 -1.12
N GLN A 90 -4.34 -4.21 -1.63
CA GLN A 90 -3.68 -3.25 -2.53
C GLN A 90 -4.52 -3.00 -3.78
N ASN A 91 -4.96 -4.09 -4.43
CA ASN A 91 -5.77 -4.01 -5.64
C ASN A 91 -7.13 -3.37 -5.37
N GLU A 92 -7.75 -3.70 -4.24
CA GLU A 92 -9.02 -3.12 -3.81
C GLU A 92 -8.88 -1.61 -3.54
N TYR A 93 -7.85 -1.19 -2.81
CA TYR A 93 -7.52 0.21 -2.59
C TYR A 93 -7.40 0.96 -3.93
N TYR A 94 -6.56 0.48 -4.84
CA TYR A 94 -6.41 1.13 -6.14
C TYR A 94 -7.72 1.15 -6.94
N LYS A 95 -8.51 0.07 -6.91
CA LYS A 95 -9.82 0.06 -7.57
C LYS A 95 -10.72 1.17 -7.05
N PHE A 96 -10.81 1.38 -5.74
CA PHE A 96 -11.60 2.48 -5.17
C PHE A 96 -11.05 3.84 -5.60
N GLN A 97 -9.73 4.05 -5.52
CA GLN A 97 -9.11 5.29 -5.95
C GLN A 97 -9.40 5.61 -7.41
N TRP A 98 -9.35 4.62 -8.32
CA TRP A 98 -9.71 4.80 -9.72
C TRP A 98 -11.18 5.14 -9.93
N ILE A 99 -12.10 4.53 -9.18
CA ILE A 99 -13.54 4.85 -9.26
C ILE A 99 -13.78 6.29 -8.80
N LEU A 100 -13.20 6.69 -7.67
CA LEU A 100 -13.32 8.04 -7.13
C LEU A 100 -12.74 9.06 -8.11
N LEU A 101 -11.58 8.77 -8.68
CA LEU A 101 -10.88 9.65 -9.60
C LEU A 101 -11.64 9.82 -10.93
N ILE A 102 -12.06 8.73 -11.56
CA ILE A 102 -12.84 8.79 -12.81
C ILE A 102 -14.20 9.44 -12.54
N GLY A 103 -14.84 9.09 -11.42
CA GLY A 103 -16.10 9.69 -11.00
C GLY A 103 -15.98 11.20 -10.85
N SER A 104 -14.98 11.69 -10.09
CA SER A 104 -14.78 13.12 -9.87
C SER A 104 -14.48 13.87 -11.17
N LEU A 105 -13.72 13.27 -12.08
CA LEU A 105 -13.48 13.82 -13.42
C LEU A 105 -14.78 13.97 -14.21
N VAL A 106 -15.58 12.89 -14.29
CA VAL A 106 -16.86 12.90 -15.01
C VAL A 106 -17.80 13.94 -14.43
N THR A 107 -17.96 13.98 -13.10
CA THR A 107 -18.79 14.99 -12.41
C THR A 107 -18.32 16.40 -12.73
N SER A 108 -17.00 16.64 -12.73
CA SER A 108 -16.43 17.95 -13.04
C SER A 108 -16.66 18.37 -14.50
N ILE A 109 -16.54 17.42 -15.46
CA ILE A 109 -16.83 17.67 -16.88
C ILE A 109 -18.31 18.02 -17.05
N ILE A 110 -19.21 17.25 -16.45
CA ILE A 110 -20.66 17.50 -16.51
C ILE A 110 -20.99 18.86 -15.89
N GLY A 111 -20.40 19.20 -14.74
CA GLY A 111 -20.59 20.50 -14.09
C GLY A 111 -20.12 21.66 -14.98
N ALA A 112 -18.94 21.55 -15.57
CA ALA A 112 -18.43 22.54 -16.51
C ALA A 112 -19.32 22.71 -17.75
N MET A 113 -19.79 21.61 -18.34
CA MET A 113 -20.73 21.64 -19.47
C MET A 113 -22.07 22.25 -19.09
N THR A 114 -22.58 21.96 -17.90
CA THR A 114 -23.83 22.54 -17.38
C THR A 114 -23.75 24.06 -17.32
N ILE A 115 -22.65 24.60 -16.78
CA ILE A 115 -22.41 26.05 -16.68
C ILE A 115 -22.28 26.68 -18.08
N ALA A 116 -21.55 26.02 -18.98
CA ALA A 116 -21.37 26.52 -20.34
C ALA A 116 -22.70 26.60 -21.09
N LEU A 117 -23.54 25.56 -20.98
CA LEU A 117 -24.85 25.51 -21.62
C LEU A 117 -25.86 26.46 -20.99
N SER A 118 -25.86 26.59 -19.65
CA SER A 118 -26.76 27.53 -18.96
C SER A 118 -26.52 28.99 -19.38
N ASN A 119 -25.28 29.33 -19.74
CA ASN A 119 -24.93 30.66 -20.24
C ASN A 119 -25.31 30.87 -21.71
N ALA A 120 -25.47 29.80 -22.49
CA ALA A 120 -25.78 29.85 -23.92
C ALA A 120 -27.29 29.83 -24.22
N GLN A 121 -28.10 29.27 -23.31
CA GLN A 121 -29.52 29.01 -23.58
C GLN A 121 -30.39 30.23 -23.21
N SER A 122 -31.13 30.77 -24.20
CA SER A 122 -32.15 31.78 -23.98
C SER A 122 -33.33 31.19 -23.19
N LYS A 123 -33.88 31.96 -22.22
CA LYS A 123 -35.00 31.58 -21.34
C LYS A 123 -36.23 31.14 -22.13
N ASP A 124 -36.33 29.86 -22.45
CA ASP A 124 -37.56 29.24 -22.94
C ASP A 124 -38.06 28.25 -21.89
N LEU A 125 -39.27 28.50 -21.37
CA LEU A 125 -39.70 28.04 -20.03
C LEU A 125 -40.48 26.71 -20.01
N GLY A 126 -40.57 25.98 -21.14
CA GLY A 126 -41.53 24.88 -21.28
C GLY A 126 -41.00 23.46 -20.98
N ASN A 127 -39.75 23.14 -21.34
CA ASN A 127 -39.20 21.79 -21.27
C ASN A 127 -37.93 21.74 -20.42
N LEU A 128 -37.63 20.58 -19.85
CA LEU A 128 -36.34 20.33 -19.19
C LEU A 128 -35.21 20.69 -20.17
N THR A 129 -34.46 21.74 -19.84
CA THR A 129 -33.31 22.18 -20.62
C THR A 129 -32.20 21.12 -20.57
N ASP A 130 -31.39 21.03 -21.61
CA ASP A 130 -30.23 20.10 -21.65
C ASP A 130 -29.32 20.29 -20.43
N ALA A 131 -29.20 21.52 -19.93
CA ALA A 131 -28.49 21.85 -18.70
C ALA A 131 -29.08 21.17 -17.45
N GLN A 132 -30.41 21.06 -17.35
CA GLN A 132 -31.06 20.37 -16.22
C GLN A 132 -30.78 18.86 -16.25
N TRP A 133 -30.77 18.23 -17.43
CA TRP A 133 -30.41 16.81 -17.56
C TRP A 133 -28.96 16.54 -17.16
N LEU A 134 -28.04 17.42 -17.55
CA LEU A 134 -26.64 17.35 -17.09
C LEU A 134 -26.53 17.56 -15.58
N GLY A 135 -27.28 18.50 -15.01
CA GLY A 135 -27.36 18.70 -13.56
C GLY A 135 -27.81 17.42 -12.83
N ILE A 136 -28.87 16.77 -13.31
CA ILE A 136 -29.33 15.48 -12.76
C ILE A 136 -28.22 14.41 -12.89
N GLY A 137 -27.54 14.34 -14.04
CA GLY A 137 -26.42 13.43 -14.25
C GLY A 137 -25.26 13.64 -13.27
N SER A 138 -24.94 14.90 -12.95
CA SER A 138 -23.91 15.26 -11.96
C SER A 138 -24.28 14.78 -10.56
N VAL A 139 -25.53 14.97 -10.15
CA VAL A 139 -26.03 14.51 -8.83
C VAL A 139 -25.98 12.99 -8.74
N MET A 140 -26.38 12.28 -9.80
CA MET A 140 -26.30 10.81 -9.83
C MET A 140 -24.86 10.29 -9.75
N ALA A 141 -23.93 10.94 -10.44
CA ALA A 141 -22.51 10.62 -10.34
C ALA A 141 -21.96 10.86 -8.92
N GLY A 142 -22.31 11.99 -8.29
CA GLY A 142 -21.98 12.30 -6.89
C GLY A 142 -22.52 11.27 -5.89
N ALA A 143 -23.77 10.82 -6.07
CA ALA A 143 -24.36 9.77 -5.26
C ALA A 143 -23.60 8.43 -5.38
N VAL A 144 -23.22 8.03 -6.60
CA VAL A 144 -22.41 6.81 -6.82
C VAL A 144 -21.06 6.93 -6.12
N ILE A 145 -20.34 8.05 -6.30
CA ILE A 145 -19.05 8.31 -5.64
C ILE A 145 -19.19 8.23 -4.12
N SER A 146 -20.24 8.81 -3.56
CA SER A 146 -20.52 8.79 -2.12
C SER A 146 -20.76 7.38 -1.58
N ILE A 147 -21.50 6.53 -2.31
CA ILE A 147 -21.70 5.13 -1.95
C ILE A 147 -20.36 4.38 -1.93
N PHE A 148 -19.54 4.56 -2.96
CA PHE A 148 -18.22 3.91 -3.04
C PHE A 148 -17.26 4.42 -1.96
N THR A 149 -17.27 5.72 -1.67
CA THR A 149 -16.48 6.32 -0.58
C THR A 149 -16.91 5.77 0.77
N GLY A 150 -18.21 5.68 1.04
CA GLY A 150 -18.73 5.08 2.27
C GLY A 150 -18.34 3.60 2.42
N ARG A 151 -18.31 2.85 1.31
CA ARG A 151 -17.86 1.46 1.29
C ARG A 151 -16.36 1.33 1.54
N ASP A 152 -15.54 2.17 0.91
CA ASP A 152 -14.08 2.18 1.11
C ASP A 152 -13.73 2.51 2.57
N ARG A 153 -14.38 3.54 3.14
CA ARG A 153 -14.23 3.91 4.56
C ARG A 153 -14.53 2.75 5.52
N ARG A 154 -15.58 1.98 5.25
CA ARG A 154 -15.93 0.80 6.07
C ARG A 154 -14.93 -0.34 5.94
N ARG A 155 -14.31 -0.49 4.75
CA ARG A 155 -13.35 -1.57 4.49
C ARG A 155 -11.93 -1.24 4.92
N ASN A 156 -11.57 0.05 4.95
CA ASN A 156 -10.25 0.55 5.30
C ASN A 156 -9.13 -0.19 4.53
N SER A 157 -9.32 -0.36 3.22
CA SER A 157 -8.49 -1.21 2.37
C SER A 157 -7.01 -0.78 2.35
N GLN A 158 -6.74 0.52 2.49
CA GLN A 158 -5.36 1.03 2.57
C GLN A 158 -4.65 0.57 3.86
N SER A 159 -5.29 0.73 5.01
CA SER A 159 -4.74 0.28 6.30
C SER A 159 -4.51 -1.22 6.29
N ARG A 160 -5.51 -1.99 5.85
CA ARG A 160 -5.41 -3.45 5.73
C ARG A 160 -4.27 -3.86 4.81
N TRP A 161 -4.10 -3.19 3.65
CA TRP A 161 -2.97 -3.44 2.77
C TRP A 161 -1.62 -3.28 3.49
N TYR A 162 -1.40 -2.17 4.20
CA TYR A 162 -0.14 -1.95 4.92
C TYR A 162 0.08 -2.97 6.04
N LEU A 163 -0.97 -3.31 6.79
CA LEU A 163 -0.88 -4.31 7.87
C LEU A 163 -0.51 -5.69 7.32
N TRP A 164 -1.18 -6.16 6.27
CA TRP A 164 -0.84 -7.45 5.63
C TRP A 164 0.53 -7.43 4.98
N ARG A 165 0.94 -6.29 4.39
CA ARG A 165 2.29 -6.12 3.83
C ARG A 165 3.34 -6.25 4.94
N ARG A 166 3.12 -5.62 6.10
CA ARG A 166 3.99 -5.75 7.27
C ARG A 166 4.10 -7.19 7.73
N VAL A 167 2.98 -7.91 7.90
CA VAL A 167 2.99 -9.33 8.27
C VAL A 167 3.79 -10.17 7.25
N SER A 168 3.62 -9.92 5.95
CA SER A 168 4.36 -10.65 4.91
C SER A 168 5.88 -10.41 4.97
N GLU A 169 6.32 -9.18 5.25
CA GLU A 169 7.74 -8.86 5.37
C GLU A 169 8.32 -9.37 6.69
N GLU A 170 7.56 -9.34 7.79
CA GLU A 170 8.00 -9.89 9.08
C GLU A 170 8.18 -11.42 8.99
N LEU A 171 7.27 -12.12 8.30
CA LEU A 171 7.45 -13.55 8.04
C LEU A 171 8.70 -13.83 7.19
N ARG A 172 9.00 -12.96 6.22
CA ARG A 172 10.23 -13.07 5.43
C ARG A 172 11.48 -12.79 6.27
N ARG A 173 11.41 -11.85 7.22
CA ARG A 173 12.48 -11.62 8.19
C ARG A 173 12.69 -12.84 9.07
N VAL A 174 11.62 -13.37 9.66
CA VAL A 174 11.64 -14.60 10.49
C VAL A 174 12.27 -15.76 9.73
N TYR A 175 11.94 -15.95 8.45
CA TYR A 175 12.55 -16.97 7.60
C TYR A 175 14.08 -16.90 7.61
N PHE A 176 14.66 -15.72 7.34
CA PHE A 176 16.12 -15.58 7.28
C PHE A 176 16.77 -15.59 8.65
N MET A 177 16.12 -15.00 9.67
CA MET A 177 16.62 -15.05 11.05
C MET A 177 16.65 -16.47 11.60
N TYR A 178 15.64 -17.29 11.30
CA TYR A 178 15.57 -18.68 11.69
C TYR A 178 16.67 -19.50 11.00
N LEU A 179 16.80 -19.39 9.68
CA LEU A 179 17.86 -20.10 8.93
C LEU A 179 19.27 -19.72 9.36
N ALA A 180 19.47 -18.48 9.81
CA ALA A 180 20.76 -18.01 10.30
C ALA A 180 20.91 -18.18 11.82
N HIS A 181 19.97 -18.85 12.51
CA HIS A 181 19.93 -19.00 13.98
C HIS A 181 20.28 -17.70 14.72
N VAL A 182 19.72 -16.59 14.25
CA VAL A 182 19.85 -15.28 14.88
C VAL A 182 18.84 -15.23 16.02
N SER A 183 19.26 -14.71 17.18
CA SER A 183 18.37 -14.48 18.33
C SER A 183 17.03 -13.85 17.88
N PRO A 184 15.88 -14.41 18.28
CA PRO A 184 15.70 -15.38 19.37
C PRO A 184 15.83 -16.87 18.98
N PHE A 185 16.28 -17.21 17.77
CA PHE A 185 16.33 -18.58 17.27
C PHE A 185 17.69 -19.28 17.45
N ASP A 186 18.53 -18.80 18.37
CA ASP A 186 19.89 -19.29 18.57
C ASP A 186 20.03 -20.50 19.52
N GLY A 187 18.94 -20.89 20.21
CA GLY A 187 18.91 -22.02 21.16
C GLY A 187 18.27 -23.30 20.62
N GLU A 188 18.27 -24.36 21.43
CA GLU A 188 17.64 -25.67 21.11
C GLU A 188 16.13 -25.56 20.89
N ASP A 189 15.47 -24.65 21.61
CA ASP A 189 14.03 -24.39 21.53
C ASP A 189 13.65 -23.54 20.30
N CYS A 190 14.52 -23.40 19.29
CA CYS A 190 14.29 -22.51 18.15
C CYS A 190 12.97 -22.80 17.43
N ARG A 191 12.58 -24.08 17.34
CA ARG A 191 11.32 -24.52 16.74
C ARG A 191 10.11 -24.08 17.55
N ASP A 192 10.14 -24.23 18.87
CA ASP A 192 9.04 -23.83 19.74
C ASP A 192 8.87 -22.31 19.74
N ILE A 193 9.98 -21.57 19.74
CA ILE A 193 9.99 -20.11 19.58
C ILE A 193 9.41 -19.70 18.22
N LEU A 194 9.78 -20.40 17.14
CA LEU A 194 9.21 -20.18 15.81
C LEU A 194 7.70 -20.41 15.83
N GLN A 195 7.24 -21.54 16.35
CA GLN A 195 5.81 -21.88 16.39
C GLN A 195 5.01 -20.88 17.23
N ALA A 196 5.53 -20.47 18.38
CA ALA A 196 4.92 -19.43 19.21
C ALA A 196 4.82 -18.10 18.45
N LYS A 197 5.89 -17.68 17.75
CA LYS A 197 5.89 -16.45 16.95
C LYS A 197 4.93 -16.52 15.76
N LEU A 198 4.84 -17.66 15.08
CA LEU A 198 3.88 -17.88 13.98
C LEU A 198 2.43 -17.86 14.48
N LEU A 199 2.17 -18.41 15.67
CA LEU A 199 0.85 -18.37 16.29
C LEU A 199 0.44 -16.94 16.64
N ASP A 200 1.33 -16.14 17.23
CA ASP A 200 1.06 -14.72 17.52
C ASP A 200 0.80 -13.92 16.23
N MET A 201 1.59 -14.14 15.18
CA MET A 201 1.36 -13.50 13.88
C MET A 201 0.03 -13.94 13.25
N ARG A 202 -0.36 -15.21 13.40
CA ARG A 202 -1.69 -15.68 12.94
C ARG A 202 -2.81 -15.00 13.71
N GLN A 203 -2.71 -14.91 15.03
CA GLN A 203 -3.71 -14.22 15.85
C GLN A 203 -3.80 -12.73 15.49
N SER A 204 -2.67 -12.09 15.25
CA SER A 204 -2.62 -10.70 14.79
C SER A 204 -3.24 -10.53 13.41
N ALA A 205 -2.97 -11.45 12.49
CA ALA A 205 -3.58 -11.52 11.16
C ALA A 205 -5.10 -11.71 11.23
N ASP A 206 -5.59 -12.57 12.12
CA ASP A 206 -7.02 -12.78 12.34
C ASP A 206 -7.70 -11.53 12.90
N LYS A 207 -7.04 -10.82 13.83
CA LYS A 207 -7.52 -9.52 14.34
C LYS A 207 -7.63 -8.48 13.22
N ILE A 208 -6.67 -8.42 12.30
CA ILE A 208 -6.70 -7.49 11.15
C ILE A 208 -7.92 -7.77 10.25
N GLU A 209 -8.28 -9.04 10.06
CA GLU A 209 -9.41 -9.41 9.20
C GLU A 209 -10.76 -9.09 9.86
N HIS A 210 -10.90 -9.41 11.15
CA HIS A 210 -12.17 -9.35 11.88
C HIS A 210 -12.48 -7.98 12.51
N ASN A 211 -11.47 -7.18 12.86
CA ASN A 211 -11.70 -5.86 13.45
C ASN A 211 -11.70 -4.73 12.40
N SER A 212 -12.75 -3.91 12.41
CA SER A 212 -12.77 -2.53 11.89
C SER A 212 -12.52 -1.54 13.02
N PRO A 213 -12.18 -0.28 12.70
CA PRO A 213 -10.82 0.24 12.74
C PRO A 213 -10.11 0.02 14.09
N MET A 214 -8.93 -0.56 14.02
CA MET A 214 -8.05 -0.87 15.14
C MET A 214 -7.44 0.43 15.68
N ASP A 215 -7.63 0.74 16.97
CA ASP A 215 -6.75 1.66 17.70
C ASP A 215 -5.39 0.96 17.87
N THR A 216 -4.52 1.14 16.88
CA THR A 216 -3.19 0.53 16.72
C THR A 216 -2.14 1.06 17.70
N SER A 217 -2.48 2.04 18.54
CA SER A 217 -1.50 2.69 19.40
C SER A 217 -1.01 1.85 20.60
N SER A 218 -1.62 0.70 20.90
CA SER A 218 -1.18 -0.11 22.06
C SER A 218 -0.38 -1.38 21.70
N THR A 219 -0.41 -1.89 20.47
CA THR A 219 0.16 -3.23 20.21
C THR A 219 1.64 -3.22 19.80
N ALA A 220 2.17 -2.11 19.28
CA ALA A 220 3.56 -2.04 18.81
C ALA A 220 4.59 -1.92 19.96
N ALA A 221 4.21 -1.33 21.10
CA ALA A 221 5.08 -1.23 22.27
C ALA A 221 5.17 -2.56 23.03
N ASP A 222 4.08 -3.33 23.10
CA ASP A 222 4.03 -4.58 23.86
C ASP A 222 4.72 -5.76 23.15
N GLN A 223 4.73 -5.79 21.81
CA GLN A 223 5.40 -6.87 21.06
C GLN A 223 6.93 -6.83 21.15
N SER A 224 7.51 -5.64 21.30
CA SER A 224 8.96 -5.46 21.51
C SER A 224 9.38 -5.82 22.94
N ALA A 225 8.49 -5.59 23.91
CA ALA A 225 8.74 -5.85 25.32
C ALA A 225 8.56 -7.33 25.73
N SER A 226 7.66 -8.06 25.06
CA SER A 226 7.38 -9.48 25.36
C SER A 226 8.50 -10.44 24.93
N MET A 227 9.44 -10.02 24.06
CA MET A 227 10.61 -10.82 23.69
C MET A 227 11.79 -10.72 24.67
N ALA A 228 11.77 -9.78 25.62
CA ALA A 228 12.94 -9.46 26.45
C ALA A 228 13.11 -10.35 27.71
N THR A 229 12.31 -11.40 27.90
CA THR A 229 12.37 -12.26 29.11
C THR A 229 12.86 -13.69 28.85
N ALA A 230 13.38 -13.98 27.66
CA ALA A 230 14.14 -15.22 27.44
C ALA A 230 15.51 -15.10 28.14
N LYS A 231 15.70 -15.90 29.18
CA LYS A 231 16.88 -15.94 30.05
C LYS A 231 18.14 -16.26 29.20
N PRO A 232 19.15 -15.37 29.11
CA PRO A 232 20.38 -15.67 28.39
C PRO A 232 21.23 -16.59 29.28
N GLY A 233 21.11 -17.90 29.12
CA GLY A 233 21.82 -18.86 29.97
C GLY A 233 21.89 -20.31 29.49
N GLY A 234 21.41 -20.62 28.28
CA GLY A 234 21.61 -21.94 27.67
C GLY A 234 22.97 -22.01 26.99
N GLN A 235 23.69 -23.13 27.17
CA GLN A 235 24.89 -23.44 26.38
C GLN A 235 24.56 -23.27 24.90
N SER A 236 25.42 -22.60 24.14
CA SER A 236 25.23 -22.42 22.70
C SER A 236 25.18 -23.80 22.05
N PHE A 237 23.99 -24.25 21.67
CA PHE A 237 23.84 -25.45 20.86
C PHE A 237 24.59 -25.19 19.55
N GLN A 238 25.68 -25.94 19.36
CA GLN A 238 26.53 -25.76 18.19
C GLN A 238 25.88 -26.51 17.04
N TRP A 239 25.01 -25.80 16.31
CA TRP A 239 24.47 -26.28 15.03
C TRP A 239 25.64 -26.75 14.16
N LEU A 240 25.69 -28.04 13.85
CA LEU A 240 26.76 -28.67 13.07
C LEU A 240 26.59 -28.33 11.58
N HIS A 241 26.63 -27.04 11.24
CA HIS A 241 26.74 -26.63 9.86
C HIS A 241 28.17 -26.79 9.38
N THR A 242 28.34 -27.43 8.22
CA THR A 242 29.65 -27.48 7.56
C THR A 242 30.05 -26.08 7.08
N LYS A 243 31.35 -25.81 6.95
CA LYS A 243 31.84 -24.53 6.44
C LYS A 243 31.23 -24.20 5.07
N GLU A 244 31.10 -25.22 4.24
CA GLU A 244 30.53 -25.15 2.91
C GLU A 244 29.05 -24.74 2.97
N GLU A 245 28.26 -25.28 3.91
CA GLU A 245 26.89 -24.84 4.17
C GLU A 245 26.82 -23.38 4.59
N LEU A 246 27.72 -22.92 5.45
CA LEU A 246 27.75 -21.53 5.92
C LEU A 246 27.98 -20.55 4.78
N GLN A 247 29.01 -20.83 3.98
CA GLN A 247 29.33 -20.01 2.81
C GLN A 247 28.17 -19.99 1.82
N ARG A 248 27.50 -21.13 1.66
CA ARG A 248 26.34 -21.24 0.78
C ARG A 248 25.14 -20.47 1.30
N LEU A 249 24.79 -20.62 2.57
CA LEU A 249 23.71 -19.87 3.23
C LEU A 249 23.96 -18.37 3.12
N LEU A 250 25.19 -17.93 3.38
CA LEU A 250 25.55 -16.53 3.26
C LEU A 250 25.45 -16.02 1.82
N SER A 251 25.99 -16.76 0.85
CA SER A 251 25.88 -16.39 -0.57
C SER A 251 24.42 -16.30 -1.02
N LEU A 252 23.58 -17.24 -0.56
CA LEU A 252 22.16 -17.25 -0.84
C LEU A 252 21.50 -16.04 -0.21
N TYR A 253 21.79 -15.74 1.05
CA TYR A 253 21.24 -14.56 1.72
C TYR A 253 21.62 -13.27 0.98
N VAL A 254 22.91 -13.10 0.66
CA VAL A 254 23.40 -11.91 -0.05
C VAL A 254 22.77 -11.78 -1.44
N GLU A 255 22.72 -12.85 -2.22
CA GLU A 255 22.18 -12.80 -3.58
C GLU A 255 20.66 -12.63 -3.58
N ARG A 256 19.97 -13.46 -2.80
CA ARG A 256 18.52 -13.56 -2.81
C ARG A 256 17.89 -12.44 -2.01
N ARG A 257 18.33 -12.20 -0.77
CA ARG A 257 17.69 -11.23 0.12
C ARG A 257 18.25 -9.84 -0.09
N LEU A 258 19.55 -9.64 0.10
CA LEU A 258 20.14 -8.30 0.08
C LEU A 258 20.16 -7.68 -1.32
N LYS A 259 20.85 -8.32 -2.27
CA LYS A 259 21.07 -7.77 -3.62
C LYS A 259 19.75 -7.59 -4.36
N ARG A 260 18.91 -8.61 -4.41
CA ARG A 260 17.61 -8.52 -5.09
C ARG A 260 16.71 -7.44 -4.51
N GLN A 261 16.67 -7.29 -3.18
CA GLN A 261 15.85 -6.26 -2.55
C GLN A 261 16.41 -4.86 -2.85
N LYS A 262 17.73 -4.69 -2.83
CA LYS A 262 18.40 -3.45 -3.24
C LYS A 262 18.12 -3.09 -4.70
N ASP A 263 18.28 -4.06 -5.61
CA ASP A 263 18.00 -3.89 -7.04
C ASP A 263 16.52 -3.52 -7.25
N TRP A 264 15.62 -4.21 -6.55
CA TRP A 264 14.19 -3.91 -6.57
C TRP A 264 13.90 -2.47 -6.09
N TYR A 265 14.50 -2.03 -4.98
CA TYR A 265 14.38 -0.63 -4.55
C TYR A 265 14.90 0.34 -5.60
N GLY A 266 16.07 0.07 -6.19
CA GLY A 266 16.62 0.90 -7.26
C GLY A 266 15.68 1.04 -8.45
N GLU A 267 15.12 -0.07 -8.92
CA GLU A 267 14.11 -0.06 -9.98
C GLU A 267 12.85 0.72 -9.58
N ARG A 268 12.36 0.53 -8.34
CA ARG A 268 11.17 1.22 -7.84
C ARG A 268 11.37 2.73 -7.71
N ILE A 269 12.51 3.18 -7.21
CA ILE A 269 12.85 4.60 -7.05
C ILE A 269 12.82 5.29 -8.42
N ILE A 270 13.58 4.77 -9.39
CA ILE A 270 13.64 5.33 -10.74
C ILE A 270 12.26 5.38 -11.38
N GLU A 271 11.47 4.30 -11.21
CA GLU A 271 10.13 4.25 -11.75
C GLU A 271 9.21 5.30 -11.10
N TYR A 272 9.26 5.46 -9.78
CA TYR A 272 8.40 6.39 -9.05
C TYR A 272 8.75 7.85 -9.30
N GLU A 273 10.05 8.18 -9.34
CA GLU A 273 10.53 9.50 -9.73
C GLU A 273 10.12 9.84 -11.17
N HIS A 274 10.25 8.88 -12.10
CA HIS A 274 9.82 9.07 -13.49
C HIS A 274 8.30 9.30 -13.60
N ASN A 275 7.49 8.54 -12.86
CA ASN A 275 6.04 8.72 -12.91
C ASN A 275 5.59 10.03 -12.24
N SER A 276 6.19 10.42 -11.11
CA SER A 276 5.90 11.69 -10.41
C SER A 276 6.29 12.88 -11.29
N SER A 277 7.52 12.91 -11.82
CA SER A 277 7.96 13.97 -12.74
C SER A 277 7.07 14.07 -13.98
N TRP A 278 6.71 12.95 -14.61
CA TRP A 278 5.82 12.97 -15.76
C TRP A 278 4.43 13.54 -15.43
N VAL A 279 3.83 13.15 -14.30
CA VAL A 279 2.52 13.66 -13.86
C VAL A 279 2.60 15.16 -13.55
N PHE A 280 3.65 15.58 -12.85
CA PHE A 280 3.91 16.98 -12.57
C PHE A 280 4.02 17.80 -13.85
N ASP A 281 4.91 17.41 -14.76
CA ASP A 281 5.13 18.08 -16.05
C ASP A 281 3.84 18.13 -16.87
N ALA A 282 3.11 17.02 -16.98
CA ALA A 282 1.85 16.97 -17.71
C ALA A 282 0.79 17.91 -17.12
N SER A 283 0.67 17.95 -15.79
CA SER A 283 -0.27 18.87 -15.12
C SER A 283 0.14 20.33 -15.32
N LEU A 284 1.44 20.63 -15.27
CA LEU A 284 1.99 21.97 -15.49
C LEU A 284 1.75 22.45 -16.92
N TYR A 285 2.02 21.60 -17.92
CA TYR A 285 1.77 21.94 -19.33
C TYR A 285 0.28 22.19 -19.61
N LEU A 286 -0.62 21.43 -19.00
CA LEU A 286 -2.06 21.69 -19.11
C LEU A 286 -2.46 23.00 -18.42
N ALA A 287 -1.91 23.29 -17.24
CA ALA A 287 -2.19 24.55 -16.54
C ALA A 287 -1.71 25.76 -17.35
N VAL A 288 -0.47 25.74 -17.85
CA VAL A 288 0.07 26.81 -18.71
C VAL A 288 -0.69 26.90 -20.03
N GLY A 289 -1.00 25.76 -20.64
CA GLY A 289 -1.80 25.69 -21.86
C GLY A 289 -3.15 26.38 -21.70
N THR A 290 -3.79 26.24 -20.54
CA THR A 290 -5.07 26.89 -20.24
C THR A 290 -4.96 28.42 -20.38
N SER A 291 -3.90 29.03 -19.85
CA SER A 291 -3.67 30.47 -19.96
C SER A 291 -3.43 30.92 -21.40
N VAL A 292 -2.71 30.12 -22.20
CA VAL A 292 -2.49 30.40 -23.62
C VAL A 292 -3.80 30.33 -24.41
N PHE A 293 -4.61 29.30 -24.19
CA PHE A 293 -5.92 29.18 -24.84
C PHE A 293 -6.87 30.30 -24.42
N ALA A 294 -6.87 30.69 -23.15
CA ALA A 294 -7.64 31.83 -22.66
C ALA A 294 -7.24 33.14 -23.36
N PHE A 295 -5.93 33.40 -23.51
CA PHE A 295 -5.43 34.56 -24.23
C PHE A 295 -5.84 34.57 -25.71
N ILE A 296 -5.72 33.42 -26.39
CA ILE A 296 -6.16 33.26 -27.79
C ILE A 296 -7.66 33.52 -27.91
N ASN A 297 -8.46 33.02 -26.96
CA ASN A 297 -9.91 33.24 -26.93
C ASN A 297 -10.27 34.73 -26.77
N THR A 298 -9.48 35.50 -26.01
CA THR A 298 -9.64 36.95 -25.92
C THR A 298 -9.31 37.66 -27.22
N LEU A 299 -8.28 37.22 -27.96
CA LEU A 299 -7.87 37.85 -29.22
C LEU A 299 -8.78 37.52 -30.42
N MET A 300 -9.19 36.26 -30.56
CA MET A 300 -9.92 35.78 -31.73
C MET A 300 -11.44 35.84 -31.57
N GLY A 301 -11.92 36.24 -30.39
CA GLY A 301 -13.33 36.16 -30.02
C GLY A 301 -13.71 34.76 -29.54
N VAL A 302 -14.81 34.70 -28.78
CA VAL A 302 -15.21 33.48 -28.07
C VAL A 302 -15.83 32.49 -29.05
N THR A 303 -15.11 31.40 -29.34
CA THR A 303 -15.74 30.22 -29.95
C THR A 303 -16.24 29.31 -28.83
N PRO A 304 -17.48 28.79 -28.91
CA PRO A 304 -18.05 27.94 -27.86
C PRO A 304 -17.17 26.72 -27.51
N LEU A 305 -16.54 26.12 -28.52
CA LEU A 305 -15.62 24.99 -28.34
C LEU A 305 -14.39 25.37 -27.51
N LEU A 306 -13.76 26.51 -27.80
CA LEU A 306 -12.58 26.97 -27.08
C LEU A 306 -12.91 27.30 -25.62
N SER A 307 -14.10 27.86 -25.36
CA SER A 307 -14.59 28.08 -24.00
C SER A 307 -14.71 26.78 -23.21
N VAL A 308 -15.23 25.70 -23.82
CA VAL A 308 -15.31 24.38 -23.19
C VAL A 308 -13.92 23.83 -22.88
N ILE A 309 -12.99 23.91 -23.85
CA ILE A 309 -11.60 23.44 -23.65
C ILE A 309 -10.92 24.19 -22.50
N ILE A 310 -11.01 25.52 -22.47
CA ILE A 310 -10.44 26.36 -21.40
C ILE A 310 -11.04 26.00 -20.05
N THR A 311 -12.33 25.71 -19.99
CA THR A 311 -13.02 25.35 -18.74
C THR A 311 -12.61 23.95 -18.26
N LEU A 312 -12.43 22.99 -19.18
CA LEU A 312 -12.10 21.60 -18.83
C LEU A 312 -10.61 21.39 -18.53
N MET A 313 -9.72 22.20 -19.12
CA MET A 313 -8.28 21.96 -19.03
C MET A 313 -7.74 22.00 -17.58
N PRO A 314 -8.14 22.94 -16.71
CA PRO A 314 -7.78 22.91 -15.29
C PRO A 314 -8.26 21.67 -14.55
N VAL A 315 -9.46 21.18 -14.89
CA VAL A 315 -10.03 19.96 -14.31
C VAL A 315 -9.17 18.75 -14.69
N VAL A 316 -8.77 18.65 -15.96
CA VAL A 316 -7.88 17.57 -16.43
C VAL A 316 -6.49 17.70 -15.79
N ALA A 317 -5.96 18.91 -15.64
CA ALA A 317 -4.69 19.14 -14.97
C ALA A 317 -4.73 18.66 -13.50
N ALA A 318 -5.76 19.05 -12.75
CA ALA A 318 -5.98 18.63 -11.37
C ALA A 318 -6.20 17.11 -11.26
N TYR A 319 -6.94 16.52 -12.20
CA TYR A 319 -7.10 15.06 -12.31
C TYR A 319 -5.74 14.37 -12.48
N ILE A 320 -4.89 14.85 -13.39
CA ILE A 320 -3.55 14.28 -13.58
C ILE A 320 -2.72 14.43 -12.31
N ALA A 321 -2.65 15.63 -11.73
CA ALA A 321 -1.88 15.90 -10.52
C ALA A 321 -2.31 15.02 -9.33
N SER A 322 -3.60 14.72 -9.20
CA SER A 322 -4.10 13.89 -8.10
C SER A 322 -3.59 12.45 -8.11
N PHE A 323 -3.11 11.93 -9.25
CA PHE A 323 -2.46 10.63 -9.30
C PHE A 323 -1.20 10.57 -8.44
N GLU A 324 -0.41 11.64 -8.39
CA GLU A 324 0.80 11.70 -7.56
C GLU A 324 0.45 11.49 -6.09
N ARG A 325 -0.59 12.17 -5.60
CA ARG A 325 -1.07 12.04 -4.22
C ARG A 325 -1.64 10.65 -3.92
N ILE A 326 -2.45 10.10 -4.84
CA ILE A 326 -3.08 8.78 -4.67
C ILE A 326 -2.04 7.66 -4.54
N TYR A 327 -1.04 7.66 -5.42
CA TYR A 327 -0.01 6.63 -5.39
C TYR A 327 1.11 6.95 -4.38
N GLY A 328 1.25 8.22 -4.01
CA GLY A 328 2.29 8.69 -3.08
C GLY A 328 3.68 8.34 -3.59
N TRP A 329 3.94 8.47 -4.90
CA TRP A 329 5.17 7.99 -5.51
C TRP A 329 6.42 8.61 -4.89
N GLU A 330 6.42 9.93 -4.66
CA GLU A 330 7.54 10.63 -4.01
C GLU A 330 7.81 10.07 -2.61
N ARG A 331 6.74 9.83 -1.82
CA ARG A 331 6.84 9.21 -0.50
C ARG A 331 7.45 7.81 -0.59
N GLN A 332 6.96 6.98 -1.52
CA GLN A 332 7.47 5.61 -1.66
C GLN A 332 8.92 5.60 -2.16
N ALA A 333 9.27 6.50 -3.09
CA ALA A 333 10.64 6.68 -3.58
C ALA A 333 11.57 7.08 -2.44
N THR A 334 11.18 8.06 -1.61
CA THR A 334 11.96 8.50 -0.44
C THR A 334 12.19 7.37 0.56
N LEU A 335 11.14 6.58 0.86
CA LEU A 335 11.25 5.45 1.77
C LEU A 335 12.23 4.39 1.23
N TYR A 336 12.08 3.99 -0.04
CA TYR A 336 13.00 3.02 -0.67
C TYR A 336 14.41 3.55 -0.84
N PHE A 337 14.57 4.83 -1.13
CA PHE A 337 15.87 5.49 -1.21
C PHE A 337 16.57 5.43 0.15
N SER A 338 15.86 5.77 1.23
CA SER A 338 16.43 5.70 2.59
C SER A 338 16.81 4.27 2.99
N ALA A 339 15.99 3.28 2.67
CA ALA A 339 16.26 1.87 2.95
C ALA A 339 17.48 1.40 2.15
N ARG A 340 17.53 1.72 0.86
CA ARG A 340 18.66 1.42 -0.02
C ARG A 340 19.96 2.04 0.46
N GLN A 341 19.96 3.31 0.86
CA GLN A 341 21.16 3.97 1.41
C GLN A 341 21.67 3.30 2.68
N ARG A 342 20.77 2.90 3.59
CA ARG A 342 21.13 2.11 4.79
C ARG A 342 21.78 0.79 4.38
N LEU A 343 21.19 0.05 3.44
CA LEU A 343 21.75 -1.20 2.94
C LEU A 343 23.12 -1.02 2.26
N GLU A 344 23.31 0.03 1.45
CA GLU A 344 24.59 0.34 0.82
C GLU A 344 25.68 0.65 1.86
N LYS A 345 25.33 1.34 2.95
CA LYS A 345 26.23 1.56 4.08
C LYS A 345 26.62 0.24 4.77
N HIS A 346 25.66 -0.68 4.95
CA HIS A 346 25.94 -2.00 5.51
C HIS A 346 26.72 -2.89 4.55
N GLU A 347 26.53 -2.76 3.23
CA GLU A 347 27.20 -3.60 2.23
C GLU A 347 28.72 -3.54 2.32
N LEU A 348 29.32 -2.37 2.54
CA LEU A 348 30.78 -2.26 2.72
C LEU A 348 31.26 -3.04 3.94
N THR A 349 30.54 -2.92 5.06
CA THR A 349 30.82 -3.66 6.30
C THR A 349 30.62 -5.16 6.12
N ILE A 350 29.57 -5.55 5.39
CA ILE A 350 29.23 -6.95 5.09
C ILE A 350 30.31 -7.57 4.19
N GLN A 351 30.75 -6.86 3.15
CA GLN A 351 31.81 -7.33 2.25
C GLN A 351 33.13 -7.52 2.99
N GLN A 352 33.49 -6.60 3.89
CA GLN A 352 34.65 -6.78 4.78
C GLN A 352 34.49 -8.03 5.64
N ARG A 353 33.35 -8.17 6.33
CA ARG A 353 33.05 -9.33 7.18
C ARG A 353 33.06 -10.64 6.40
N ILE A 354 32.54 -10.67 5.16
CA ILE A 354 32.53 -11.84 4.26
C ILE A 354 33.97 -12.27 3.93
N ASN A 355 34.84 -11.31 3.60
CA ASN A 355 36.24 -11.59 3.28
C ASN A 355 37.02 -12.07 4.50
N ASP A 356 36.61 -11.64 5.70
CA ASP A 356 37.21 -12.01 6.98
C ASP A 356 36.68 -13.34 7.54
N ILE A 357 35.74 -14.03 6.85
CA ILE A 357 35.23 -15.35 7.27
C ILE A 357 36.36 -16.37 7.26
N LYS A 358 36.94 -16.59 8.44
CA LYS A 358 37.73 -17.78 8.74
C LYS A 358 36.78 -18.98 8.85
N GLN A 359 37.32 -20.20 8.65
CA GLN A 359 36.50 -21.42 8.60
C GLN A 359 35.58 -21.54 9.82
N GLY A 360 34.26 -21.64 9.60
CA GLY A 360 33.29 -21.99 10.63
C GLY A 360 32.75 -20.84 11.49
N ASP A 361 33.00 -19.58 11.15
CA ASP A 361 32.54 -18.45 11.97
C ASP A 361 31.06 -18.10 11.75
N TRP A 362 30.18 -18.86 12.42
CA TRP A 362 28.73 -18.66 12.43
C TRP A 362 28.32 -17.25 12.90
N GLU A 363 29.15 -16.60 13.73
CA GLU A 363 28.87 -15.26 14.23
C GLU A 363 28.86 -14.22 13.11
N VAL A 364 29.67 -14.42 12.07
CA VAL A 364 29.68 -13.52 10.92
C VAL A 364 28.35 -13.57 10.18
N LEU A 365 27.83 -14.77 9.90
CA LEU A 365 26.52 -14.92 9.27
C LEU A 365 25.43 -14.27 10.12
N ARG A 366 25.42 -14.55 11.43
CA ARG A 366 24.44 -13.98 12.36
C ARG A 366 24.46 -12.46 12.39
N ALA A 367 25.65 -11.88 12.46
CA ALA A 367 25.81 -10.43 12.49
C ALA A 367 25.37 -9.80 11.16
N VAL A 368 25.73 -10.39 10.02
CA VAL A 368 25.32 -9.90 8.70
C VAL A 368 23.80 -9.95 8.54
N VAL A 369 23.17 -11.08 8.89
CA VAL A 369 21.71 -11.23 8.77
C VAL A 369 20.99 -10.29 9.74
N ARG A 370 21.47 -10.14 10.98
CA ARG A 370 20.90 -9.20 11.94
C ARG A 370 20.94 -7.75 11.44
N ASP A 371 22.11 -7.26 11.06
CA ASP A 371 22.30 -5.87 10.60
C ASP A 371 21.39 -5.53 9.40
N VAL A 372 21.26 -6.47 8.46
CA VAL A 372 20.43 -6.29 7.26
C VAL A 372 18.94 -6.40 7.58
N GLU A 373 18.52 -7.40 8.35
CA GLU A 373 17.10 -7.56 8.69
C GLU A 373 16.60 -6.46 9.64
N ASP A 374 17.44 -5.90 10.50
CA ASP A 374 17.08 -4.74 11.32
C ASP A 374 16.87 -3.49 10.44
N THR A 375 17.67 -3.31 9.39
CA THR A 375 17.44 -2.25 8.39
C THR A 375 16.09 -2.40 7.68
N PHE A 376 15.69 -3.65 7.40
CA PHE A 376 14.37 -3.94 6.82
C PHE A 376 13.24 -3.74 7.82
N ASP A 377 13.44 -4.08 9.10
CA ASP A 377 12.45 -3.89 10.15
C ASP A 377 12.12 -2.40 10.37
N ASP A 378 13.15 -1.54 10.36
CA ASP A 378 12.97 -0.09 10.38
C ASP A 378 12.09 0.41 9.23
N GLU A 379 12.29 -0.14 8.03
CA GLU A 379 11.46 0.18 6.87
C GLU A 379 10.01 -0.30 7.08
N VAL A 380 9.82 -1.56 7.48
CA VAL A 380 8.51 -2.16 7.76
C VAL A 380 7.75 -1.36 8.82
N THR A 381 8.45 -0.86 9.84
CA THR A 381 7.89 -0.01 10.89
C THR A 381 7.48 1.37 10.35
N GLN A 382 8.21 1.94 9.39
CA GLN A 382 7.80 3.17 8.70
C GLN A 382 6.53 3.00 7.86
N TRP A 383 6.30 1.81 7.31
CA TRP A 383 5.02 1.48 6.65
C TRP A 383 3.86 1.46 7.66
N GLY A 384 4.09 0.88 8.85
CA GLY A 384 3.07 0.73 9.90
C GLY A 384 2.71 2.03 10.63
N SER A 385 3.70 2.80 11.09
CA SER A 385 3.49 4.04 11.89
C SER A 385 2.65 5.10 11.17
N LYS A 386 2.64 5.09 9.84
CA LYS A 386 1.87 6.05 9.03
C LYS A 386 0.44 5.59 8.72
N VAL A 387 0.10 4.33 8.97
CA VAL A 387 -1.30 3.86 8.94
C VAL A 387 -2.12 4.67 9.95
N ASP A 388 -1.55 4.90 11.14
CA ASP A 388 -2.17 5.61 12.25
C ASP A 388 -2.37 7.11 11.96
N GLN A 389 -1.53 7.70 11.11
CA GLN A 389 -1.66 9.10 10.70
C GLN A 389 -2.67 9.27 9.56
N THR A 390 -2.65 8.36 8.59
CA THR A 390 -3.54 8.42 7.41
C THR A 390 -4.98 8.09 7.77
N SER A 391 -5.20 7.20 8.75
CA SER A 391 -6.55 6.91 9.29
C SER A 391 -7.17 8.10 10.04
N ARG A 392 -6.34 9.02 10.57
CA ARG A 392 -6.78 10.17 11.38
C ARG A 392 -7.12 11.43 10.56
N THR A 393 -6.66 11.54 9.32
CA THR A 393 -6.98 12.66 8.43
C THR A 393 -7.45 12.13 7.07
N PRO A 394 -8.74 11.83 6.91
CA PRO A 394 -9.28 11.38 5.64
C PRO A 394 -9.26 12.56 4.67
N ILE A 395 -8.25 12.62 3.80
CA ILE A 395 -8.23 13.63 2.75
C ILE A 395 -9.32 13.25 1.75
N SER A 396 -10.47 13.92 1.78
CA SER A 396 -11.47 13.72 0.75
C SER A 396 -10.87 14.16 -0.59
N SER A 397 -11.11 13.41 -1.67
CA SER A 397 -10.63 13.79 -3.00
C SER A 397 -11.10 15.20 -3.39
N GLN A 398 -12.24 15.65 -2.84
CA GLN A 398 -12.73 17.02 -2.95
C GLN A 398 -11.84 18.04 -2.23
N GLU A 399 -11.41 17.79 -0.98
CA GLU A 399 -10.43 18.64 -0.28
C GLU A 399 -9.08 18.68 -0.99
N ILE A 400 -8.64 17.56 -1.60
CA ILE A 400 -7.43 17.53 -2.43
C ILE A 400 -7.57 18.49 -3.61
N ILE A 401 -8.68 18.37 -4.34
CA ILE A 401 -8.96 19.19 -5.52
C ILE A 401 -9.11 20.66 -5.09
N LEU A 402 -9.78 20.94 -3.98
CA LEU A 402 -9.95 22.28 -3.44
C LEU A 402 -8.62 22.89 -2.98
N ASP A 403 -7.75 22.12 -2.32
CA ASP A 403 -6.42 22.58 -1.89
C ASP A 403 -5.54 22.91 -3.10
N GLU A 404 -5.55 22.09 -4.15
CA GLU A 404 -4.82 22.39 -5.39
C GLU A 404 -5.43 23.58 -6.16
N LEU A 405 -6.75 23.68 -6.23
CA LEU A 405 -7.43 24.83 -6.83
C LEU A 405 -7.18 26.13 -6.07
N LYS A 406 -6.98 26.06 -4.74
CA LYS A 406 -6.58 27.22 -3.93
C LYS A 406 -5.15 27.67 -4.24
N LYS A 407 -4.23 26.73 -4.49
CA LYS A 407 -2.83 27.02 -4.89
C LYS A 407 -2.73 27.59 -6.30
N LEU A 408 -3.65 27.24 -7.18
CA LEU A 408 -3.75 27.88 -8.49
C LEU A 408 -4.19 29.35 -8.34
N ASN A 409 -3.52 30.26 -9.05
CA ASN A 409 -3.74 31.70 -8.96
C ASN A 409 -4.98 32.14 -9.78
N LEU A 410 -6.10 31.48 -9.52
CA LEU A 410 -7.38 31.71 -10.21
C LEU A 410 -8.03 33.02 -9.74
N PRO A 411 -8.77 33.73 -10.62
CA PRO A 411 -9.60 34.87 -10.24
C PRO A 411 -10.56 34.54 -9.08
N PRO A 412 -10.81 35.47 -8.15
CA PRO A 412 -11.61 35.22 -6.96
C PRO A 412 -13.05 34.79 -7.27
N GLU A 413 -13.63 35.24 -8.38
CA GLU A 413 -14.96 34.82 -8.82
C GLU A 413 -14.99 33.35 -9.25
N GLN A 414 -13.98 32.89 -9.99
CA GLN A 414 -13.87 31.48 -10.39
C GLN A 414 -13.62 30.57 -9.19
N LYS A 415 -12.78 31.01 -8.24
CA LYS A 415 -12.57 30.28 -6.97
C LYS A 415 -13.88 30.13 -6.21
N LYS A 416 -14.64 31.21 -6.06
CA LYS A 416 -15.93 31.20 -5.34
C LYS A 416 -16.97 30.32 -6.03
N GLN A 417 -16.99 30.32 -7.36
CA GLN A 417 -17.89 29.49 -8.16
C GLN A 417 -17.53 27.99 -8.02
N ILE A 418 -16.25 27.65 -8.15
CA ILE A 418 -15.74 26.28 -7.94
C ILE A 418 -15.99 25.80 -6.51
N GLU A 419 -15.71 26.63 -5.50
CA GLU A 419 -15.96 26.33 -4.09
C GLU A 419 -17.46 26.14 -3.82
N SER A 420 -18.34 26.90 -4.48
CA SER A 420 -19.79 26.70 -4.35
C SER A 420 -20.29 25.39 -4.96
N ILE A 421 -19.65 24.93 -6.05
CA ILE A 421 -19.99 23.67 -6.73
C ILE A 421 -19.49 22.47 -5.93
N LEU A 422 -18.31 22.58 -5.32
CA LEU A 422 -17.67 21.51 -4.56
C LEU A 422 -18.12 21.47 -3.08
N GLY A 423 -18.48 22.61 -2.50
CA GLY A 423 -18.84 22.76 -1.08
C GLY A 423 -20.31 22.52 -0.75
N SER A 424 -21.21 22.47 -1.75
CA SER A 424 -22.65 22.26 -1.53
C SER A 424 -23.05 20.83 -1.10
N GLU A 425 -22.11 19.88 -1.07
CA GLU A 425 -22.39 18.46 -0.77
C GLU A 425 -22.09 18.05 0.69
N GLN A 426 -21.53 18.94 1.52
CA GLN A 426 -21.15 18.62 2.92
C GLN A 426 -22.00 19.39 3.94
N GLN A 427 -23.27 19.02 4.07
CA GLN A 427 -23.99 19.26 5.33
C GLN A 427 -24.85 18.03 5.65
N PRO A 428 -24.39 17.10 6.50
CA PRO A 428 -25.26 16.11 7.08
C PRO A 428 -26.20 16.85 8.04
N SER A 429 -27.48 16.94 7.69
CA SER A 429 -28.52 17.37 8.61
C SER A 429 -28.53 16.41 9.80
N ALA A 430 -28.12 16.89 10.97
CA ALA A 430 -28.32 16.19 12.23
C ALA A 430 -29.83 16.03 12.47
N PRO A 431 -30.30 14.89 13.00
CA PRO A 431 -31.68 14.76 13.41
C PRO A 431 -31.91 15.67 14.63
N THR A 432 -32.81 16.64 14.48
CA THR A 432 -33.41 17.37 15.60
C THR A 432 -34.24 16.38 16.41
N THR A 433 -33.74 16.01 17.59
CA THR A 433 -34.52 15.32 18.61
C THR A 433 -35.42 16.35 19.28
N ASP A 434 -36.72 16.27 19.01
CA ASP A 434 -37.74 17.03 19.73
C ASP A 434 -37.80 16.58 21.19
N GLU A 435 -37.47 17.50 22.11
CA GLU A 435 -37.68 17.37 23.54
C GLU A 435 -39.18 17.52 23.85
N ASN A 436 -39.83 16.40 24.14
CA ASN A 436 -41.19 16.39 24.67
C ASN A 436 -41.14 16.56 26.20
N LYS A 437 -41.47 17.77 26.66
CA LYS A 437 -41.51 18.17 28.07
C LYS A 437 -42.95 18.05 28.57
N THR A 438 -43.29 16.95 29.23
CA THR A 438 -44.55 16.82 29.98
C THR A 438 -44.26 16.94 31.46
N ALA A 439 -44.91 17.92 32.07
CA ALA A 439 -44.88 18.25 33.49
C ALA A 439 -45.44 17.11 34.35
N ASP A 440 -44.84 16.91 35.52
CA ASP A 440 -45.56 16.34 36.66
C ASP A 440 -45.19 17.15 37.90
N GLU A 441 -46.16 17.94 38.35
CA GLU A 441 -46.11 18.83 39.50
C GLU A 441 -47.26 18.40 40.41
N ASN A 442 -46.98 17.62 41.45
CA ASN A 442 -47.70 17.72 42.73
C ASN A 442 -47.13 16.79 43.82
N LYS A 443 -46.52 17.38 44.85
CA LYS A 443 -47.03 17.33 46.23
C LYS A 443 -46.04 17.94 47.22
N GLN A 444 -46.50 18.97 47.91
CA GLN A 444 -46.23 19.27 49.32
C GLN A 444 -47.54 19.82 49.92
N PRO A 445 -47.73 19.79 51.25
CA PRO A 445 -46.99 19.09 52.29
C PRO A 445 -47.69 17.82 52.80
#